data_AF-A0A7V5Q0K7-F1
#
_entry.id   AF-A0A7V5Q0K7-F1
#
_cell.length_a   1.000
_cell.length_b   1.000
_cell.length_c   1.000
_cell.angle_alpha   90.00
_cell.angle_beta   90.00
_cell.angle_gamma   90.00
#
_symmetry.space_group_name_H-M   'P 1'
#
loop_
_entity.id
_entity.type
_entity.pdbx_description
1 polymer ?
#
loop_
_entity_poly.entity_id
_entity_poly.type
_entity_poly.pdbx_seq_one_letter_code
_entity_poly.pdbx_strand_id
1 'polypeptide(L)'
;MLNEETWTKAWRCIWENQPVAITLPPDVQQMVAAMLASGRYESEEEVLRNALRALVEQDEDLDAVREALSEWKDGDPGVPLAEAFEAIRSRADAKGTT
;
A
#
# COMPACT_ATOMS: atom_id res chain seq x y z
N MET A 1 36.37 26.59 -0.19
CA MET A 1 36.49 25.36 0.62
C MET A 1 35.09 24.81 0.81
N LEU A 2 34.76 23.69 0.16
CA LEU A 2 33.45 23.05 0.28
C LEU A 2 33.48 22.07 1.45
N ASN A 3 32.50 22.19 2.35
CA ASN A 3 32.27 21.42 3.58
C ASN A 3 32.04 19.92 3.28
N GLU A 4 32.51 19.00 4.14
CA GLU A 4 32.28 17.54 4.06
C GLU A 4 30.80 17.14 3.90
N GLU A 5 29.87 17.94 4.44
CA GLU A 5 28.42 17.72 4.25
C GLU A 5 27.95 17.87 2.80
N THR A 6 28.67 18.66 1.99
CA THR A 6 28.33 18.86 0.57
C THR A 6 28.78 17.68 -0.29
N TRP A 7 29.89 17.04 0.05
CA TRP A 7 30.38 15.85 -0.63
C TRP A 7 29.51 14.64 -0.32
N THR A 8 29.13 14.43 0.95
CA THR A 8 28.24 13.33 1.34
C THR A 8 26.84 13.45 0.72
N LYS A 9 26.29 14.67 0.58
CA LYS A 9 25.04 14.89 -0.17
C LYS A 9 25.20 14.62 -1.67
N ALA A 10 26.29 15.07 -2.29
CA ALA A 10 26.53 14.86 -3.72
C ALA A 10 26.66 13.36 -4.07
N TRP A 11 27.37 12.58 -3.25
CA TRP A 11 27.51 11.14 -3.45
C TRP A 11 26.22 10.36 -3.18
N ARG A 12 25.39 10.80 -2.21
CA ARG A 12 24.09 10.17 -1.93
C ARG A 12 23.13 10.28 -3.12
N CYS A 13 23.06 11.46 -3.76
CA CYS A 13 22.24 11.65 -4.96
C CYS A 13 22.65 10.74 -6.13
N ILE A 14 23.93 10.38 -6.25
CA ILE A 14 24.43 9.50 -7.33
C ILE A 14 23.90 8.07 -7.17
N TRP A 15 23.58 7.62 -5.95
CA TRP A 15 23.13 6.24 -5.69
C TRP A 15 21.61 6.10 -5.48
N GLU A 16 20.90 7.18 -5.14
CA GLU A 16 19.50 7.08 -4.68
C GLU A 16 18.47 6.71 -5.77
N ASN A 17 18.86 6.67 -7.06
CA ASN A 17 17.94 6.36 -8.16
C ASN A 17 18.60 5.54 -9.30
N GLN A 18 19.32 4.48 -8.94
CA GLN A 18 19.95 3.59 -9.93
C GLN A 18 18.89 2.70 -10.62
N PRO A 19 18.91 2.56 -11.96
CA PRO A 19 18.00 1.68 -12.67
C PRO A 19 18.28 0.23 -12.30
N VAL A 20 17.24 -0.50 -11.91
CA VAL A 20 17.34 -1.93 -11.61
C VAL A 20 17.01 -2.72 -12.87
N ALA A 21 17.94 -3.54 -13.35
CA ALA A 21 17.69 -4.48 -14.44
C ALA A 21 17.24 -5.83 -13.87
N ILE A 22 15.96 -6.16 -14.03
CA ILE A 22 15.38 -7.45 -13.64
C ILE A 22 14.93 -8.23 -14.88
N THR A 23 15.14 -9.55 -14.87
CA THR A 23 14.58 -10.42 -15.92
C THR A 23 13.27 -11.00 -15.42
N LEU A 24 12.17 -10.62 -16.06
CA LEU A 24 10.84 -11.14 -15.74
C LEU A 24 10.58 -12.45 -16.48
N PRO A 25 9.84 -13.41 -15.90
CA PRO A 25 9.42 -14.60 -16.62
C PRO A 25 8.39 -14.26 -17.72
N PRO A 26 8.22 -15.12 -18.76
CA PRO A 26 7.44 -14.77 -19.97
C PRO A 26 5.96 -14.49 -19.73
N ASP A 27 5.37 -15.09 -18.70
CA ASP A 27 3.98 -14.87 -18.27
C ASP A 27 3.80 -13.44 -17.72
N VAL A 28 4.71 -13.00 -16.85
CA VAL A 28 4.68 -11.65 -16.28
C VAL A 28 4.94 -10.60 -17.36
N GLN A 29 5.86 -10.86 -18.29
CA GLN A 29 6.09 -9.96 -19.43
C GLN A 29 4.82 -9.75 -20.27
N GLN A 30 4.06 -10.84 -20.53
CA GLN A 30 2.79 -10.75 -21.26
C GLN A 30 1.74 -9.95 -20.50
N MET A 31 1.66 -10.11 -19.18
CA MET A 31 0.75 -9.32 -18.34
C MET A 31 1.10 -7.83 -18.38
N VAL A 32 2.38 -7.47 -18.28
CA VAL A 32 2.84 -6.08 -18.37
C VAL A 32 2.52 -5.50 -19.75
N ALA A 33 2.79 -6.23 -20.83
CA ALA A 33 2.46 -5.81 -22.18
C ALA A 33 0.95 -5.58 -22.38
N ALA A 34 0.10 -6.44 -21.80
CA ALA A 34 -1.35 -6.26 -21.84
C ALA A 34 -1.82 -5.00 -21.07
N MET A 35 -1.19 -4.70 -19.92
CA MET A 35 -1.48 -3.49 -19.15
C MET A 35 -1.09 -2.22 -19.91
N LEU A 36 0.05 -2.23 -20.59
CA LEU A 36 0.47 -1.13 -21.47
C LEU A 36 -0.47 -0.96 -22.67
N ALA A 37 -0.86 -2.07 -23.32
CA ALA A 37 -1.78 -2.06 -24.44
C ALA A 37 -3.17 -1.50 -24.07
N SER A 38 -3.55 -1.56 -22.78
CA SER A 38 -4.79 -0.94 -22.29
C SER A 38 -4.77 0.60 -22.31
N GLY A 39 -3.58 1.21 -22.51
CA GLY A 39 -3.41 2.66 -22.55
C GLY A 39 -3.52 3.35 -21.18
N ARG A 40 -3.65 2.59 -20.09
CA ARG A 40 -3.75 3.11 -18.72
C ARG A 40 -2.41 3.45 -18.08
N TYR A 41 -1.31 2.97 -18.66
CA TYR A 41 0.04 3.12 -18.14
C TYR A 41 0.97 3.56 -19.27
N GLU A 42 1.89 4.46 -18.97
CA GLU A 42 2.82 5.03 -19.95
C GLU A 42 4.13 4.24 -20.04
N SER A 43 4.45 3.44 -19.01
CA SER A 43 5.71 2.67 -18.94
C SER A 43 5.59 1.37 -18.14
N GLU A 44 6.49 0.42 -18.42
CA GLU A 44 6.59 -0.85 -17.67
C GLU A 44 6.87 -0.61 -16.18
N GLU A 45 7.72 0.38 -15.86
CA GLU A 45 8.03 0.76 -14.48
C GLU A 45 6.80 1.26 -13.73
N GLU A 46 5.93 2.00 -14.41
CA GLU A 46 4.67 2.47 -13.82
C GLU A 46 3.73 1.29 -13.52
N VAL A 47 3.62 0.33 -14.44
CA VAL A 47 2.83 -0.90 -14.21
C VAL A 47 3.36 -1.64 -12.99
N LEU A 48 4.68 -1.85 -12.91
CA LEU A 48 5.32 -2.56 -11.81
C LEU A 48 5.15 -1.83 -10.47
N ARG A 49 5.33 -0.50 -10.44
CA ARG A 49 5.12 0.30 -9.23
C ARG A 49 3.68 0.20 -8.74
N ASN A 50 2.71 0.29 -9.66
CA ASN A 50 1.30 0.15 -9.32
C ASN A 50 0.96 -1.26 -8.82
N ALA A 51 1.51 -2.29 -9.47
CA ALA A 51 1.30 -3.68 -9.06
C ALA A 51 1.84 -3.95 -7.66
N LEU A 52 3.05 -3.47 -7.34
CA LEU A 52 3.63 -3.62 -5.99
C LEU A 52 2.85 -2.84 -4.93
N ARG A 53 2.39 -1.62 -5.24
CA ARG A 53 1.54 -0.86 -4.33
C ARG A 53 0.23 -1.59 -4.02
N ALA A 54 -0.44 -2.11 -5.05
CA ALA A 54 -1.68 -2.86 -4.87
C ALA A 54 -1.46 -4.15 -4.04
N LEU A 55 -0.30 -4.79 -4.21
CA LEU A 55 0.06 -5.97 -3.42
C LEU A 55 0.29 -5.62 -1.94
N VAL A 56 0.98 -4.51 -1.66
CA VAL A 56 1.19 -4.04 -0.28
C VAL A 56 -0.14 -3.70 0.39
N GLU A 57 -1.02 -2.97 -0.30
CA GLU A 57 -2.37 -2.66 0.20
C GLU A 57 -3.16 -3.94 0.50
N GLN A 58 -3.08 -4.95 -0.38
CA GLN A 58 -3.72 -6.24 -0.17
C GLN A 58 -3.14 -6.99 1.04
N ASP A 59 -1.82 -6.99 1.21
CA ASP A 59 -1.18 -7.66 2.35
C ASP A 59 -1.53 -6.98 3.67
N GLU A 60 -1.59 -5.64 3.71
CA GLU A 60 -2.06 -4.88 4.87
C GLU A 60 -3.51 -5.24 5.25
N ASP A 61 -4.40 -5.31 4.26
CA ASP A 61 -5.79 -5.73 4.48
C ASP A 61 -5.89 -7.16 5.02
N LEU A 62 -5.08 -8.08 4.47
CA LEU A 62 -5.05 -9.47 4.93
C LEU A 62 -4.52 -9.59 6.36
N ASP A 63 -3.51 -8.81 6.71
CA ASP A 63 -2.94 -8.80 8.06
C ASP A 63 -3.95 -8.23 9.08
N ALA A 64 -4.69 -7.18 8.73
CA ALA A 64 -5.77 -6.66 9.57
C ALA A 64 -6.86 -7.71 9.83
N VAL A 65 -7.23 -8.49 8.81
CA VAL A 65 -8.20 -9.59 8.97
C VAL A 65 -7.64 -10.71 9.85
N ARG A 66 -6.36 -11.05 9.68
CA ARG A 66 -5.69 -12.07 10.51
C ARG A 66 -5.62 -11.66 11.97
N GLU A 67 -5.31 -10.39 12.23
CA GLU A 67 -5.28 -9.80 13.57
C GLU A 67 -6.64 -9.88 14.24
N ALA A 68 -7.69 -9.36 13.59
CA ALA A 68 -9.06 -9.42 14.10
C ALA A 68 -9.53 -10.85 14.39
N LEU A 69 -9.14 -11.82 13.54
CA LEU A 69 -9.44 -13.23 13.76
C LEU A 69 -8.67 -13.82 14.95
N SER A 70 -7.43 -13.38 15.19
CA SER A 70 -6.66 -13.77 16.37
C SER A 70 -7.31 -13.26 17.64
N GLU A 71 -7.66 -11.97 17.70
CA GLU A 71 -8.32 -11.36 18.87
C GLU A 71 -9.62 -12.09 19.21
N TRP A 72 -10.44 -12.40 18.20
CA TRP A 72 -11.64 -13.19 18.40
C TRP A 72 -11.37 -14.60 18.94
N LYS A 73 -10.34 -15.29 18.43
CA LYS A 73 -9.95 -16.62 18.93
C LYS A 73 -9.40 -16.59 20.34
N ASP A 74 -8.71 -15.52 20.70
CA ASP A 74 -8.12 -15.31 22.04
C ASP A 74 -9.17 -14.95 23.10
N GLY A 75 -10.44 -14.85 22.68
CA GLY A 75 -11.59 -14.75 23.56
C GLY A 75 -12.15 -13.35 23.69
N ASP A 76 -11.94 -12.48 22.69
CA ASP A 76 -12.65 -11.20 22.62
C ASP A 76 -14.17 -11.45 22.69
N PRO A 77 -14.87 -10.94 23.74
CA PRO A 77 -16.31 -11.11 23.88
C PRO A 77 -17.10 -10.37 22.78
N GLY A 78 -16.45 -9.47 22.04
CA GLY A 78 -17.11 -8.59 21.08
C GLY A 78 -18.08 -7.63 21.74
N VAL A 79 -18.81 -6.86 20.93
CA VAL A 79 -19.84 -5.92 21.39
C VAL A 79 -21.21 -6.41 20.95
N PRO A 80 -22.24 -6.39 21.82
CA PRO A 80 -23.61 -6.67 21.41
C PRO A 80 -24.06 -5.77 20.26
N LEU A 81 -24.74 -6.35 19.28
CA LEU A 81 -25.13 -5.65 18.05
C LEU A 81 -25.94 -4.36 18.30
N ALA A 82 -26.83 -4.38 19.29
CA ALA A 82 -27.65 -3.23 19.65
C ALA A 82 -26.80 -2.04 20.15
N GLU A 83 -25.81 -2.32 21.00
CA GLU A 83 -24.89 -1.34 21.56
C GLU A 83 -23.97 -0.76 20.47
N ALA A 84 -23.47 -1.61 19.57
CA ALA A 84 -22.67 -1.17 18.43
C ALA A 84 -23.45 -0.18 17.52
N PHE A 85 -24.72 -0.49 17.22
CA PHE A 85 -25.55 0.41 16.41
C PHE A 85 -25.90 1.72 17.12
N GLU A 86 -26.10 1.69 18.44
CA GLU A 86 -26.34 2.89 19.24
C GLU A 86 -25.12 3.83 19.23
N ALA A 87 -23.91 3.26 19.34
CA ALA A 87 -22.65 4.01 19.26
C ALA A 87 -22.44 4.66 17.88
N ILE A 88 -22.76 3.96 16.80
CA ILE A 88 -22.66 4.49 15.42
C ILE A 88 -23.63 5.66 15.22
N ARG A 89 -24.89 5.52 15.64
CA ARG A 89 -25.91 6.59 15.52
C ARG A 89 -25.50 7.83 16.30
N SER A 90 -25.06 7.66 17.54
CA SER A 90 -24.57 8.76 18.39
C SER A 90 -23.42 9.55 17.73
N ARG A 91 -22.51 8.88 17.02
CA ARG A 91 -21.43 9.55 16.26
C ARG A 91 -21.92 10.30 15.03
N ALA A 92 -22.93 9.77 14.35
CA ALA A 92 -23.52 10.41 13.17
C ALA A 92 -24.27 11.70 13.56
N ASP A 93 -25.04 11.65 14.66
CA ASP A 93 -25.77 12.81 15.18
C ASP A 93 -24.81 13.93 15.62
N ALA A 94 -23.68 13.58 16.23
CA ALA A 94 -22.64 14.54 16.63
C ALA A 94 -21.91 15.22 15.45
N LYS A 95 -21.91 14.61 14.26
CA LYS A 95 -21.28 15.17 13.05
C LYS A 95 -22.26 15.96 12.17
N GLY A 96 -23.56 15.85 12.40
CA GLY A 96 -24.61 16.52 11.61
C GLY A 96 -24.97 17.95 12.05
N THR A 97 -24.35 18.47 13.11
CA THR A 97 -24.70 19.77 13.72
C THR A 97 -23.84 20.96 13.26
N THR A 98 -23.29 20.91 12.04
CA THR A 98 -22.55 22.02 11.40
C THR A 98 -22.99 22.15 9.95
#